data_AF-A0A9E5AZ57-F1
#
_entry.id   AF-A0A9E5AZ57-F1
#
_cell.length_a   1.000
_cell.length_b   1.000
_cell.length_c   1.000
_cell.angle_alpha   90.00
_cell.angle_beta   90.00
_cell.angle_gamma   90.00
#
_symmetry.space_group_name_H-M   'P 1'
#
loop_
_entity.id
_entity.type
_entity.pdbx_description
1 polymer ?
#
loop_
_entity_poly.entity_id
_entity_poly.type
_entity_poly.pdbx_seq_one_letter_code
_entity_poly.pdbx_strand_id
1 'polypeptide(L)'
;MVWHDAAGDCEGFQVCYDLGRGEHALTWRPKLGFAHNRIDQGDDSLRGNKMTPILVPAGVVPWSQIVRLFGERGVGLESGLREWVSARLAARK
;
A
#
# COMPACT_ATOMS: atom_id res chain seq x y z
N MET A 1 3.19 -2.56 -4.75
CA MET A 1 4.66 -2.52 -4.95
C MET A 1 5.32 -3.41 -3.93
N VAL A 2 6.44 -4.04 -4.28
CA VAL A 2 7.22 -4.90 -3.38
C VAL A 2 8.67 -4.46 -3.48
N TRP A 3 9.36 -4.40 -2.35
CA TRP A 3 10.79 -4.12 -2.29
C TRP A 3 11.54 -5.39 -1.94
N HIS A 4 12.70 -5.56 -2.56
CA HIS A 4 13.61 -6.66 -2.31
C HIS A 4 14.92 -6.12 -1.71
N ASP A 5 15.52 -6.88 -0.81
CA ASP A 5 16.85 -6.55 -0.29
C ASP A 5 17.96 -6.93 -1.30
N ALA A 6 19.22 -6.77 -0.88
CA ALA A 6 20.37 -7.09 -1.71
C ALA A 6 20.50 -8.60 -2.03
N ALA A 7 19.86 -9.47 -1.26
CA ALA A 7 19.81 -10.92 -1.52
C ALA A 7 18.66 -11.31 -2.45
N GLY A 8 17.74 -10.38 -2.74
CA GLY A 8 16.54 -10.62 -3.55
C GLY A 8 15.32 -11.04 -2.72
N ASP A 9 15.44 -11.07 -1.40
CA ASP A 9 14.33 -11.44 -0.51
C ASP A 9 13.37 -10.26 -0.32
N CYS A 10 12.07 -10.55 -0.16
CA CYS A 10 11.06 -9.52 0.07
C CYS A 10 11.31 -8.77 1.40
N GLU A 11 11.67 -7.49 1.34
CA GLU A 11 11.97 -6.64 2.49
C GLU A 11 10.83 -5.66 2.85
N GLY A 12 9.76 -5.65 2.06
CA GLY A 12 8.62 -4.79 2.33
C GLY A 12 7.64 -4.73 1.17
N PHE A 13 6.48 -4.12 1.41
CA PHE A 13 5.51 -3.89 0.35
C PHE A 13 4.65 -2.67 0.63
N GLN A 14 3.98 -2.21 -0.42
CA GLN A 14 2.94 -1.19 -0.35
C GLN A 14 1.73 -1.61 -1.18
N VAL A 15 0.56 -1.61 -0.55
CA VAL A 15 -0.73 -1.80 -1.20
C VAL A 15 -1.36 -0.42 -1.39
N CYS A 16 -1.55 -0.03 -2.65
CA CYS A 16 -2.29 1.19 -2.99
C CYS A 16 -3.73 0.82 -3.34
N TYR A 17 -4.69 1.59 -2.84
CA TYR A 17 -6.11 1.37 -3.05
C TYR A 17 -6.86 2.70 -3.16
N ASP A 18 -8.13 2.62 -3.55
CA ASP A 18 -8.99 3.79 -3.84
C ASP A 18 -8.38 4.76 -4.88
N LEU A 19 -7.63 4.19 -5.84
CA LEU A 19 -7.03 4.91 -6.96
C LEU A 19 -8.09 5.73 -7.71
N GLY A 20 -7.85 7.03 -7.87
CA GLY A 20 -8.79 7.98 -8.47
C GLY A 20 -10.03 8.36 -7.62
N ARG A 21 -10.12 7.90 -6.36
CA ARG A 21 -11.26 8.18 -5.45
C ARG A 21 -10.83 8.66 -4.07
N GLY A 22 -9.62 9.21 -3.98
CA GLY A 22 -8.94 9.50 -2.71
C GLY A 22 -7.98 8.36 -2.38
N GLU A 23 -6.80 8.42 -2.99
CA GLU A 23 -5.86 7.30 -3.00
C GLU A 23 -5.23 7.11 -1.62
N HIS A 24 -5.06 5.85 -1.25
CA HIS A 24 -4.43 5.47 0.00
C HIS A 24 -3.33 4.45 -0.25
N ALA A 25 -2.35 4.45 0.64
CA ALA A 25 -1.23 3.53 0.65
C ALA A 25 -1.09 2.91 2.03
N LEU A 26 -1.15 1.58 2.09
CA LEU A 26 -0.75 0.81 3.27
C LEU A 26 0.65 0.25 3.02
N THR A 27 1.63 0.75 3.76
CA THR A 27 3.03 0.33 3.67
C THR A 27 3.36 -0.60 4.81
N TRP A 28 4.12 -1.66 4.54
CA TRP A 28 4.66 -2.54 5.55
C TRP A 28 6.18 -2.65 5.40
N ARG A 29 6.89 -2.52 6.53
CA ARG A 29 8.34 -2.75 6.64
C ARG A 29 8.63 -3.60 7.89
N PRO A 30 9.57 -4.57 7.84
CA PRO A 30 9.83 -5.51 8.93
C PRO A 30 10.09 -4.87 10.31
N LYS A 31 10.81 -3.72 10.34
CA LYS A 31 11.17 -3.03 11.59
C LYS A 31 10.18 -1.95 12.03
N LEU A 32 9.31 -1.48 11.12
CA LEU A 32 8.43 -0.33 11.35
C LEU A 32 6.95 -0.73 11.43
N GLY A 33 6.60 -1.97 11.05
CA GLY A 33 5.22 -2.42 10.98
C GLY A 33 4.46 -1.73 9.85
N PHE A 34 3.18 -1.47 10.08
CA PHE A 34 2.29 -0.85 9.11
C PHE A 34 2.19 0.67 9.26
N ALA A 35 2.29 1.37 8.14
CA ALA A 35 1.99 2.79 8.02
C ALA A 35 0.85 2.98 7.01
N HIS A 36 -0.23 3.62 7.45
CA HIS A 36 -1.39 3.93 6.63
C HIS A 36 -1.39 5.41 6.28
N ASN A 37 -1.37 5.70 4.99
CA ASN A 37 -1.25 7.04 4.47
C ASN A 37 -2.32 7.31 3.41
N ARG A 38 -2.79 8.55 3.34
CA ARG A 38 -3.50 9.10 2.20
C ARG A 38 -2.48 9.74 1.27
N ILE A 39 -2.69 9.62 -0.03
CA ILE A 39 -1.90 10.34 -1.03
C ILE A 39 -2.57 11.69 -1.24
N ASP A 40 -1.89 12.76 -0.86
CA ASP A 40 -2.28 14.11 -1.21
C ASP A 40 -1.63 14.47 -2.56
N GLN A 41 -2.47 14.65 -3.57
CA GLN A 41 -2.06 14.98 -4.94
C GLN A 41 -1.69 16.48 -5.08
N GLY A 42 -1.92 17.29 -4.04
CA GLY A 42 -1.85 18.74 -4.11
C GLY A 42 -3.05 19.35 -4.86
N ASP A 43 -3.07 20.68 -4.95
CA ASP A 43 -4.20 21.42 -5.51
C ASP A 43 -4.26 21.24 -7.04
N ASP A 44 -5.28 20.52 -7.52
CA ASP A 44 -5.51 20.18 -8.95
C ASP A 44 -6.16 21.37 -9.71
N SER A 45 -5.80 22.59 -9.32
CA SER A 45 -6.30 23.79 -9.99
C SER A 45 -5.75 23.82 -11.42
N LEU A 46 -6.65 23.99 -12.40
CA LEU A 46 -6.42 24.03 -13.86
C LEU A 46 -5.35 25.05 -14.34
N ARG A 47 -4.66 25.74 -13.44
CA ARG A 47 -3.63 26.77 -13.70
C ARG A 47 -2.31 26.53 -12.93
N GLY A 48 -2.20 25.50 -12.09
CA GLY A 48 -1.02 25.22 -11.27
C GLY A 48 -0.16 24.07 -11.78
N ASN A 49 1.16 24.12 -11.53
CA ASN A 49 2.05 22.98 -11.74
C ASN A 49 1.54 21.76 -10.97
N LYS A 50 1.55 20.58 -11.60
CA LYS A 50 1.29 19.30 -10.92
C LYS A 50 2.26 19.17 -9.74
N MET A 51 1.73 19.29 -8.53
CA MET A 51 2.54 19.15 -7.31
C MET A 51 2.98 17.68 -7.16
N THR A 52 4.11 17.47 -6.49
CA THR A 52 4.60 16.13 -6.19
C THR A 52 3.68 15.49 -5.15
N PRO A 53 3.08 14.32 -5.42
CA PRO A 53 2.22 13.65 -4.45
C PRO A 53 2.98 13.32 -3.17
N ILE A 54 2.36 13.56 -2.02
CA ILE A 54 2.96 13.27 -0.70
C ILE A 54 2.11 12.29 0.10
N LEU A 55 2.78 11.47 0.91
CA LEU A 55 2.13 10.58 1.87
C LEU A 55 1.81 11.36 3.14
N VAL A 56 0.53 11.47 3.46
CA VAL A 56 0.04 12.08 4.69
C VAL A 56 -0.56 10.98 5.58
N PRO A 57 -0.27 10.93 6.89
CA PRO A 57 -0.87 9.94 7.77
C PRO A 57 -2.39 9.86 7.59
N ALA A 58 -2.88 8.67 7.28
CA ALA A 58 -4.30 8.37 7.29
C ALA A 58 -4.67 7.74 8.63
N GLY A 59 -5.94 7.90 9.03
CA GLY A 59 -6.44 7.38 10.30
C GLY A 59 -6.52 5.85 10.33
N VAL A 60 -7.64 5.35 10.83
CA VAL A 60 -7.85 3.91 11.02
C VAL A 60 -7.69 3.15 9.70
N VAL A 61 -6.92 2.06 9.73
CA VAL A 61 -6.71 1.18 8.58
C VAL A 61 -7.99 0.37 8.31
N PRO A 62 -8.56 0.38 7.10
CA PRO A 62 -9.73 -0.41 6.75
C PRO A 62 -9.34 -1.86 6.41
N TRP A 63 -8.85 -2.60 7.41
CA TRP A 63 -8.26 -3.95 7.26
C TRP A 63 -9.11 -4.91 6.44
N SER A 64 -10.41 -5.01 6.73
CA SER A 64 -11.32 -5.93 6.04
C SER A 64 -11.42 -5.62 4.55
N GLN A 65 -11.44 -4.34 4.17
CA GLN A 65 -11.45 -3.91 2.77
C GLN A 65 -10.13 -4.26 2.09
N ILE A 66 -9.00 -3.94 2.72
CA ILE A 66 -7.66 -4.18 2.14
C ILE A 66 -7.42 -5.68 1.93
N VAL A 67 -7.69 -6.51 2.94
CA VAL A 67 -7.53 -7.97 2.85
C VAL A 67 -8.40 -8.55 1.74
N ARG A 68 -9.67 -8.14 1.67
CA ARG A 68 -10.61 -8.60 0.64
C ARG A 68 -10.15 -8.18 -0.76
N LEU A 69 -9.87 -6.90 -0.96
CA LEU A 69 -9.44 -6.37 -2.26
C LEU A 69 -8.11 -6.96 -2.72
N PHE A 70 -7.14 -7.14 -1.81
CA PHE A 70 -5.88 -7.80 -2.15
C PHE A 70 -6.10 -9.26 -2.53
N GLY A 71 -6.95 -9.98 -1.79
CA GLY A 71 -7.34 -11.35 -2.10
C GLY A 71 -7.99 -11.49 -3.47
N GLU A 72 -8.92 -10.59 -3.82
CA GLU A 72 -9.64 -10.60 -5.10
C GLU A 72 -8.75 -10.17 -6.28
N ARG A 73 -7.98 -9.08 -6.12
CA ARG A 73 -7.23 -8.48 -7.24
C ARG A 73 -5.80 -8.99 -7.38
N GLY A 74 -5.24 -9.61 -6.34
CA GLY A 74 -3.90 -10.19 -6.33
C GLY A 74 -3.80 -11.57 -6.99
N VAL A 75 -4.86 -12.08 -7.61
CA VAL A 75 -4.91 -13.44 -8.18
C VAL A 75 -3.86 -13.67 -9.27
N GLY A 76 -3.48 -12.61 -10.02
CA GLY A 76 -2.45 -12.69 -11.05
C GLY A 76 -1.00 -12.58 -10.54
N LEU A 77 -0.79 -12.41 -9.23
CA LEU A 77 0.56 -12.39 -8.64
C LEU A 77 1.09 -13.82 -8.50
N GLU A 78 2.41 -13.95 -8.48
CA GLU A 78 3.08 -15.18 -8.08
C GLU A 78 2.55 -15.64 -6.70
N SER A 79 2.25 -16.93 -6.56
CA SER A 79 1.61 -17.48 -5.36
C SER A 79 2.42 -17.23 -4.10
N GLY A 80 3.74 -17.41 -4.15
CA GLY A 80 4.64 -17.19 -3.01
C GLY A 80 4.56 -15.74 -2.51
N LEU A 81 4.61 -14.77 -3.43
CA LEU A 81 4.47 -13.36 -3.09
C LEU A 81 3.07 -13.04 -2.53
N ARG A 82 2.00 -13.56 -3.15
CA ARG A 82 0.63 -13.33 -2.70
C ARG A 82 0.40 -13.87 -1.29
N GLU A 83 0.88 -15.07 -1.01
CA GLU A 83 0.79 -15.71 0.30
C GLU A 83 1.61 -14.93 1.34
N TRP A 84 2.81 -14.51 0.97
CA TRP A 84 3.68 -13.72 1.83
C TRP A 84 3.01 -12.41 2.26
N VAL A 85 2.46 -11.63 1.33
CA VAL A 85 1.72 -10.39 1.64
C VAL A 85 0.46 -10.70 2.47
N SER A 86 -0.31 -11.71 2.08
CA SER A 86 -1.56 -12.07 2.77
C SER A 86 -1.32 -12.47 4.22
N ALA A 87 -0.24 -13.21 4.50
CA ALA A 87 0.14 -13.58 5.85
C ALA A 87 0.46 -12.35 6.72
N ARG A 88 1.14 -11.33 6.16
CA ARG A 88 1.44 -10.09 6.90
C ARG A 88 0.16 -9.28 7.16
N LEU A 89 -0.73 -9.17 6.17
CA LEU A 89 -2.03 -8.50 6.35
C LEU A 89 -2.92 -9.21 7.38
N ALA A 90 -2.82 -10.54 7.51
CA ALA A 90 -3.54 -11.31 8.52
C ALA A 90 -2.95 -11.17 9.93
N ALA A 91 -1.62 -11.07 10.05
CA ALA A 91 -0.92 -11.00 11.34
C ALA A 91 -1.05 -9.63 12.06
N ARG A 92 -1.41 -8.55 11.33
CA ARG A 92 -1.75 -7.19 11.84
C ARG A 92 -0.96 -6.69 13.06
N LYS A 93 0.35 -6.91 13.09
CA LYS A 93 1.24 -6.31 14.09
C LYS A 93 1.81 -4.99 13.60
#